data_AF-A0ABD0YAV1-F1
#
_entry.id   AF-A0ABD0YAV1-F1
#
_cell.length_a   1.000
_cell.length_b   1.000
_cell.length_c   1.000
_cell.angle_alpha   90.00
_cell.angle_beta   90.00
_cell.angle_gamma   90.00
#
_symmetry.space_group_name_H-M   'P 1'
#
loop_
_entity.id
_entity.type
_entity.pdbx_description
1 polymer ?
#
loop_
_entity_poly.entity_id
_entity_poly.type
_entity_poly.pdbx_seq_one_letter_code
_entity_poly.pdbx_strand_id
1 'polypeptide(L)'
;MSDIMEDPELYLLFRFSMDDVSFPVVSAAVNAMSNLIVNNTDETCLDLMLGMPQALHQPSFEIDLGMSESDIGELKDKELLKVDIIRGAIRTQLIDRISYIMCELRPEPLDIKHMLKCLTRIARHSAEAARQVVSCPGLLGAVHSLLMHSSGSTSYYPEALKFLRVLICRSSALADIIVNDHSVLGTIFTFIAGEVGAGHPELMHVTLESFYTWQSVLTYRMHTDSISSFTPVLMRFLEAHLGLTLATGSSGSDLEHAAAILSLLTPIARFGLLDLLRPLLPAVVQCTVKWLTQLLNADRILVNRIVAIIYPIKLKFCFIIIATFFNLVTNLQADWSSSVSYGSNSGRHQYRKFTVVTLLNTSV
;
A
#
# COMPACT_ATOMS: atom_id res chain seq x y z
N MET A 1 -8.05 -27.07 -6.02
CA MET A 1 -6.87 -26.27 -6.43
C MET A 1 -5.56 -26.83 -5.86
N SER A 2 -5.60 -27.88 -5.03
CA SER A 2 -4.42 -28.62 -4.56
C SER A 2 -3.73 -29.43 -5.66
N ASP A 3 -4.48 -29.98 -6.60
CA ASP A 3 -3.95 -30.99 -7.53
C ASP A 3 -3.24 -30.40 -8.76
N ILE A 4 -3.43 -29.10 -9.04
CA ILE A 4 -2.78 -28.40 -10.17
C ILE A 4 -1.34 -27.97 -9.80
N MET A 5 -1.03 -27.81 -8.51
CA MET A 5 0.31 -27.41 -8.06
C MET A 5 1.34 -28.56 -8.09
N GLU A 6 0.92 -29.80 -8.36
CA GLU A 6 1.84 -30.94 -8.47
C GLU A 6 2.46 -31.11 -9.86
N ASP A 7 1.96 -30.39 -10.87
CA ASP A 7 2.38 -30.54 -12.25
C ASP A 7 3.25 -29.36 -12.73
N PRO A 8 4.60 -29.43 -12.58
CA PRO A 8 5.50 -28.41 -13.10
C PRO A 8 5.45 -28.31 -14.63
N GLU A 9 4.86 -29.27 -15.32
CA GLU A 9 4.74 -29.27 -16.78
C GLU A 9 3.73 -28.22 -17.26
N LEU A 10 2.69 -27.93 -16.47
CA LEU A 10 1.76 -26.83 -16.76
C LEU A 10 2.46 -25.47 -16.68
N TYR A 11 3.27 -25.24 -15.64
CA TYR A 11 4.07 -24.03 -15.53
C TYR A 11 4.99 -23.88 -16.76
N LEU A 12 5.74 -24.93 -17.10
CA LEU A 12 6.68 -24.91 -18.21
C LEU A 12 5.96 -24.69 -19.55
N LEU A 13 4.81 -25.32 -19.75
CA LEU A 13 3.98 -25.12 -20.94
C LEU A 13 3.60 -23.65 -21.10
N PHE A 14 3.04 -23.01 -20.07
CA PHE A 14 2.67 -21.60 -20.13
C PHE A 14 3.88 -20.70 -20.34
N ARG A 15 4.99 -20.99 -19.65
CA ARG A 15 6.25 -20.26 -19.85
C ARG A 15 6.72 -20.34 -21.30
N PHE A 16 6.67 -21.51 -21.94
CA PHE A 16 7.03 -21.66 -23.36
C PHE A 16 6.04 -20.94 -24.27
N SER A 17 4.75 -20.99 -23.97
CA SER A 17 3.71 -20.28 -24.72
C SER A 17 3.81 -18.75 -24.64
N MET A 18 4.47 -18.20 -23.61
CA MET A 18 4.78 -16.77 -23.55
C MET A 18 5.86 -16.33 -24.56
N ASP A 19 6.62 -17.27 -25.11
CA ASP A 19 7.63 -17.03 -26.16
C ASP A 19 7.04 -17.26 -27.58
N ASP A 20 5.73 -17.47 -27.70
CA ASP A 20 5.07 -17.74 -28.99
C ASP A 20 5.02 -16.49 -29.89
N VAL A 21 5.05 -16.70 -31.20
CA VAL A 21 4.94 -15.62 -32.20
C VAL A 21 3.53 -15.03 -32.28
N SER A 22 2.53 -15.80 -31.86
CA SER A 22 1.11 -15.45 -31.89
C SER A 22 0.71 -14.76 -30.58
N PHE A 23 0.44 -13.46 -30.65
CA PHE A 23 0.04 -12.67 -29.48
C PHE A 23 -1.17 -13.25 -28.70
N PRO A 24 -2.22 -13.81 -29.34
CA PRO A 24 -3.30 -14.49 -28.61
C PRO A 24 -2.83 -15.67 -27.73
N VAL A 25 -1.79 -16.40 -28.16
CA VAL A 25 -1.19 -17.49 -27.37
C VAL A 25 -0.44 -16.90 -26.17
N VAL A 26 0.33 -15.83 -26.39
CA VAL A 26 1.03 -15.10 -25.31
C VAL A 26 0.05 -14.55 -24.28
N SER A 27 -1.03 -13.90 -24.71
CA SER A 27 -2.08 -13.37 -23.80
C SER A 27 -2.74 -14.46 -22.98
N ALA A 28 -3.13 -15.58 -23.61
CA ALA A 28 -3.68 -16.73 -22.90
C ALA A 28 -2.69 -17.31 -21.89
N ALA A 29 -1.41 -17.39 -22.25
CA ALA A 29 -0.33 -17.88 -21.39
C ALA A 29 -0.08 -16.95 -20.20
N VAL A 30 -0.08 -15.63 -20.40
CA VAL A 30 0.04 -14.61 -19.33
C VAL A 30 -1.10 -14.75 -18.32
N ASN A 31 -2.33 -14.86 -18.79
CA ASN A 31 -3.49 -15.07 -17.93
C ASN A 31 -3.39 -16.40 -17.15
N ALA A 32 -3.05 -17.50 -17.84
CA ALA A 32 -2.88 -18.80 -17.21
C ALA A 32 -1.76 -18.79 -16.16
N MET A 33 -0.62 -18.17 -16.48
CA MET A 33 0.51 -17.99 -15.57
C MET A 33 0.10 -17.21 -14.32
N SER A 34 -0.64 -16.11 -14.47
CA SER A 34 -1.17 -15.34 -13.35
C SER A 34 -2.10 -16.19 -12.47
N ASN A 35 -3.01 -16.96 -13.05
CA ASN A 35 -3.91 -17.81 -12.27
C ASN A 35 -3.20 -18.98 -11.59
N LEU A 36 -2.06 -19.41 -12.13
CA LEU A 36 -1.26 -20.49 -11.56
C LEU A 36 -0.46 -20.03 -10.33
N ILE A 37 0.22 -18.89 -10.42
CA ILE A 37 1.17 -18.47 -9.37
C ILE A 37 0.58 -17.49 -8.35
N VAL A 38 -0.50 -16.76 -8.70
CA VAL A 38 -1.07 -15.71 -7.85
C VAL A 38 -2.24 -16.27 -7.03
N ASN A 39 -2.06 -16.30 -5.71
CA ASN A 39 -3.14 -16.56 -4.77
C ASN A 39 -3.79 -15.23 -4.35
N ASN A 40 -4.97 -14.92 -4.89
CA ASN A 40 -5.68 -13.68 -4.59
C ASN A 40 -6.08 -13.54 -3.11
N THR A 41 -6.33 -14.66 -2.41
CA THR A 41 -6.66 -14.65 -0.98
C THR A 41 -5.46 -14.22 -0.15
N ASP A 42 -4.28 -14.80 -0.39
CA ASP A 42 -3.03 -14.42 0.26
C ASP A 42 -2.72 -12.93 0.01
N GLU A 43 -2.86 -12.49 -1.24
CA GLU A 43 -2.61 -11.11 -1.63
C GLU A 43 -3.53 -10.13 -0.90
N THR A 44 -4.81 -10.48 -0.80
CA THR A 44 -5.83 -9.69 -0.07
C THR A 44 -5.53 -9.64 1.42
N CYS A 45 -5.18 -10.77 2.04
CA CYS A 45 -4.84 -10.84 3.46
C CYS A 45 -3.70 -9.89 3.83
N LEU A 46 -2.66 -9.82 3.00
CA LEU A 46 -1.56 -8.87 3.20
C LEU A 46 -1.98 -7.41 2.97
N ASP A 47 -2.86 -7.14 2.01
CA ASP A 47 -3.35 -5.77 1.78
C ASP A 47 -4.27 -5.28 2.90
N LEU A 48 -4.96 -6.19 3.61
CA LEU A 48 -5.69 -5.85 4.83
C LEU A 48 -4.77 -5.34 5.95
N MET A 49 -3.48 -5.68 5.93
CA MET A 49 -2.50 -5.14 6.88
C MET A 49 -2.06 -3.71 6.57
N LEU A 50 -2.40 -3.15 5.41
CA LEU A 50 -2.02 -1.77 5.06
C LEU A 50 -2.58 -0.78 6.07
N GLY A 51 -1.86 0.31 6.32
CA GLY A 51 -2.25 1.29 7.32
C GLY A 51 -1.90 0.92 8.76
N MET A 52 -1.61 -0.35 9.07
CA MET A 52 -1.16 -0.73 10.41
C MET A 52 0.22 -0.13 10.75
N PRO A 53 0.53 0.14 12.03
CA PRO A 53 1.83 0.68 12.44
C PRO A 53 3.05 -0.15 12.01
N GLN A 54 2.89 -1.46 11.81
CA GLN A 54 3.92 -2.37 11.26
C GLN A 54 3.67 -2.78 9.80
N ALA A 55 2.85 -2.05 9.03
CA ALA A 55 2.45 -2.45 7.68
C ALA A 55 3.62 -2.66 6.68
N LEU A 56 4.81 -2.12 6.93
CA LEU A 56 6.01 -2.45 6.16
C LEU A 56 6.51 -3.89 6.39
N HIS A 57 6.33 -4.44 7.59
CA HIS A 57 6.79 -5.77 7.98
C HIS A 57 5.74 -6.82 7.60
N GLN A 58 5.41 -6.90 6.31
CA GLN A 58 4.59 -7.99 5.80
C GLN A 58 5.40 -9.29 5.77
N PRO A 59 4.81 -10.43 6.15
CA PRO A 59 5.50 -11.70 6.01
C PRO A 59 5.86 -11.95 4.54
N SER A 60 6.95 -12.69 4.35
CA SER A 60 7.38 -13.17 3.05
C SER A 60 6.62 -14.45 2.69
N PHE A 61 6.41 -14.68 1.39
CA PHE A 61 5.89 -15.97 0.90
C PHE A 61 7.00 -16.99 0.59
N GLU A 62 8.23 -16.71 1.01
CA GLU A 62 9.36 -17.62 0.89
C GLU A 62 9.09 -18.89 1.68
N ILE A 63 9.41 -20.02 1.05
CA ILE A 63 9.27 -21.35 1.64
C ILE A 63 10.63 -21.74 2.20
N ASP A 64 10.70 -22.03 3.49
CA ASP A 64 11.89 -22.65 4.07
C ASP A 64 11.91 -24.13 3.67
N LEU A 65 12.81 -24.46 2.73
CA LEU A 65 12.99 -25.82 2.21
C LEU A 65 13.80 -26.70 3.15
N GLY A 66 14.44 -26.15 4.18
CA GLY A 66 15.38 -26.89 5.04
C GLY A 66 16.61 -27.41 4.29
N MET A 67 16.90 -26.84 3.11
CA MET A 67 18.01 -27.20 2.22
C MET A 67 19.02 -26.05 2.16
N SER A 68 20.29 -26.36 1.93
CA SER A 68 21.28 -25.30 1.67
C SER A 68 21.08 -24.71 0.26
N GLU A 69 21.53 -23.47 0.04
CA GLU A 69 21.44 -22.83 -1.29
C GLU A 69 22.23 -23.61 -2.36
N SER A 70 23.27 -24.37 -2.00
CA SER A 70 23.95 -25.27 -2.93
C SER A 70 23.05 -26.44 -3.34
N ASP A 71 22.36 -27.08 -2.39
CA ASP A 71 21.47 -28.20 -2.68
C ASP A 71 20.27 -27.74 -3.54
N ILE A 72 19.75 -26.54 -3.27
CA ILE A 72 18.71 -25.90 -4.08
C ILE A 72 19.21 -25.61 -5.51
N GLY A 73 20.49 -25.29 -5.66
CA GLY A 73 21.15 -25.10 -6.95
C GLY A 73 21.29 -26.39 -7.76
N GLU A 74 21.35 -27.56 -7.09
CA GLU A 74 21.42 -28.88 -7.74
C GLU A 74 20.07 -29.41 -8.22
N LEU A 75 18.96 -28.88 -7.68
CA LEU A 75 17.61 -29.24 -8.12
C LEU A 75 17.38 -28.85 -9.58
N LYS A 76 16.84 -29.77 -10.37
CA LYS A 76 16.36 -29.48 -11.73
C LYS A 76 15.18 -28.54 -11.68
N ASP A 77 14.92 -27.81 -12.76
CA ASP A 77 13.81 -26.84 -12.83
C ASP A 77 12.46 -27.46 -12.43
N LYS A 78 12.16 -28.68 -12.91
CA LYS A 78 10.94 -29.41 -12.54
C LYS A 78 10.87 -29.74 -11.05
N GLU A 79 12.00 -30.04 -10.42
CA GLU A 79 12.07 -30.38 -9.00
C GLU A 79 11.92 -29.12 -8.15
N LEU A 80 12.60 -28.02 -8.54
CA LEU A 80 12.45 -26.74 -7.88
C LEU A 80 11.01 -26.22 -7.98
N LEU A 81 10.38 -26.27 -9.16
CA LEU A 81 9.01 -25.81 -9.36
C LEU A 81 8.00 -26.52 -8.45
N LYS A 82 8.24 -27.79 -8.10
CA LYS A 82 7.38 -28.56 -7.20
C LYS A 82 7.48 -28.11 -5.75
N VAL A 83 8.66 -27.68 -5.32
CA VAL A 83 8.90 -27.29 -3.92
C VAL A 83 8.76 -25.79 -3.69
N ASP A 84 9.08 -24.98 -4.71
CA ASP A 84 8.93 -23.52 -4.71
C ASP A 84 8.74 -23.00 -6.14
N ILE A 85 7.47 -22.82 -6.52
CA ILE A 85 7.09 -22.36 -7.86
C ILE A 85 7.65 -20.97 -8.18
N ILE A 86 7.84 -20.09 -7.19
CA ILE A 86 8.33 -18.74 -7.44
C ILE A 86 9.84 -18.74 -7.66
N ARG A 87 10.62 -19.46 -6.84
CA ARG A 87 12.05 -19.67 -7.12
C ARG A 87 12.23 -20.33 -8.48
N GLY A 88 11.42 -21.34 -8.81
CA GLY A 88 11.45 -21.99 -10.12
C GLY A 88 11.10 -21.03 -11.26
N ALA A 89 10.13 -20.14 -11.05
CA ALA A 89 9.75 -19.15 -12.04
C ALA A 89 10.84 -18.11 -12.31
N ILE A 90 11.51 -17.66 -11.26
CA ILE A 90 12.67 -16.76 -11.35
C ILE A 90 13.81 -17.46 -12.10
N ARG A 91 14.16 -18.70 -11.72
CA ARG A 91 15.24 -19.49 -12.35
C ARG A 91 14.99 -19.71 -13.84
N THR A 92 13.73 -19.89 -14.24
CA THR A 92 13.32 -20.09 -15.63
C THR A 92 13.03 -18.79 -16.39
N GLN A 93 13.46 -17.65 -15.83
CA GLN A 93 13.43 -16.31 -16.44
C GLN A 93 12.01 -15.80 -16.75
N LEU A 94 11.07 -15.95 -15.81
CA LEU A 94 9.73 -15.38 -15.96
C LEU A 94 9.75 -13.84 -15.93
N ILE A 95 10.61 -13.24 -15.11
CA ILE A 95 10.71 -11.77 -14.98
C ILE A 95 11.14 -11.14 -16.32
N ASP A 96 12.16 -11.70 -16.96
CA ASP A 96 12.67 -11.21 -18.25
C ASP A 96 11.61 -11.31 -19.36
N ARG A 97 10.83 -12.38 -19.37
CA ARG A 97 9.71 -12.56 -20.31
C ARG A 97 8.62 -11.53 -20.11
N ILE A 98 8.21 -11.32 -18.86
CA ILE A 98 7.23 -10.28 -18.54
C ILE A 98 7.76 -8.90 -18.98
N SER A 99 9.03 -8.60 -18.70
CA SER A 99 9.67 -7.35 -19.14
C SER A 99 9.63 -7.20 -20.65
N TYR A 100 10.03 -8.23 -21.40
CA TYR A 100 9.99 -8.23 -22.85
C TYR A 100 8.58 -7.98 -23.39
N ILE A 101 7.57 -8.70 -22.87
CA ILE A 101 6.18 -8.53 -23.32
C ILE A 101 5.71 -7.10 -23.05
N MET A 102 5.97 -6.56 -21.85
CA MET A 102 5.57 -5.20 -21.48
C MET A 102 6.27 -4.12 -22.33
N CYS A 103 7.55 -4.29 -22.63
CA CYS A 103 8.34 -3.31 -23.36
C CYS A 103 8.12 -3.38 -24.88
N GLU A 104 8.03 -4.58 -25.44
CA GLU A 104 8.15 -4.80 -26.90
C GLU A 104 6.83 -5.17 -27.57
N LEU A 105 5.92 -5.86 -26.88
CA LEU A 105 4.74 -6.46 -27.52
C LEU A 105 3.45 -5.65 -27.40
N ARG A 106 3.46 -4.49 -26.71
CA ARG A 106 2.29 -3.61 -26.51
C ARG A 106 1.02 -4.37 -26.09
N PRO A 107 1.07 -5.03 -24.92
CA PRO A 107 0.02 -5.93 -24.46
C PRO A 107 -1.30 -5.21 -24.18
N GLU A 108 -2.41 -5.95 -24.22
CA GLU A 108 -3.73 -5.42 -23.87
C GLU A 108 -3.83 -5.09 -22.38
N PRO A 109 -4.72 -4.17 -21.96
CA PRO A 109 -4.85 -3.74 -20.56
C PRO A 109 -5.04 -4.89 -19.56
N LEU A 110 -5.75 -5.95 -19.95
CA LEU A 110 -5.97 -7.10 -19.09
C LEU A 110 -4.69 -7.92 -18.88
N ASP A 111 -3.87 -8.09 -19.93
CA ASP A 111 -2.60 -8.80 -19.86
C ASP A 111 -1.61 -8.05 -18.95
N ILE A 112 -1.59 -6.71 -19.05
CA ILE A 112 -0.81 -5.84 -18.16
C ILE A 112 -1.17 -6.10 -16.70
N LYS A 113 -2.47 -6.16 -16.36
CA LYS A 113 -2.91 -6.45 -14.99
C LYS A 113 -2.46 -7.82 -14.51
N HIS A 114 -2.54 -8.85 -15.34
CA HIS A 114 -2.06 -10.19 -15.01
C HIS A 114 -0.54 -10.21 -14.76
N MET A 115 0.24 -9.56 -15.62
CA MET A 115 1.69 -9.46 -15.44
C MET A 115 2.08 -8.70 -14.16
N LEU A 116 1.41 -7.60 -13.85
CA LEU A 116 1.63 -6.85 -12.61
C LEU A 116 1.31 -7.68 -11.36
N LYS A 117 0.27 -8.53 -11.42
CA LYS A 117 -0.04 -9.49 -10.34
C LYS A 117 1.05 -10.54 -10.18
N CYS A 118 1.55 -11.11 -11.28
CA CYS A 118 2.70 -12.03 -11.26
C CYS A 118 3.93 -11.39 -10.62
N LEU A 119 4.30 -10.18 -11.07
CA LEU A 119 5.45 -9.45 -10.54
C LEU A 119 5.28 -9.09 -9.06
N THR A 120 4.08 -8.72 -8.64
CA THR A 120 3.77 -8.46 -7.22
C THR A 120 3.94 -9.72 -6.38
N ARG A 121 3.46 -10.88 -6.86
CA ARG A 121 3.61 -12.16 -6.17
C ARG A 121 5.09 -12.56 -6.05
N ILE A 122 5.86 -12.37 -7.12
CA ILE A 122 7.31 -12.59 -7.12
C ILE A 122 7.99 -11.67 -6.10
N ALA A 123 7.68 -10.38 -6.09
CA ALA A 123 8.27 -9.42 -5.16
C ALA A 123 7.92 -9.70 -3.68
N ARG A 124 6.76 -10.31 -3.41
CA ARG A 124 6.35 -10.73 -2.04
C ARG A 124 7.00 -12.02 -1.58
N HIS A 125 7.54 -12.82 -2.49
CA HIS A 125 8.18 -14.08 -2.15
C HIS A 125 9.37 -13.86 -1.23
N SER A 126 10.36 -13.07 -1.63
CA SER A 126 11.55 -12.79 -0.82
C SER A 126 12.15 -11.42 -1.16
N ALA A 127 13.00 -10.91 -0.26
CA ALA A 127 13.75 -9.68 -0.52
C ALA A 127 14.69 -9.84 -1.73
N GLU A 128 15.20 -11.05 -1.99
CA GLU A 128 16.03 -11.35 -3.15
C GLU A 128 15.22 -11.35 -4.45
N ALA A 129 14.04 -11.97 -4.46
CA ALA A 129 13.13 -11.92 -5.61
C ALA A 129 12.76 -10.46 -5.97
N ALA A 130 12.48 -9.62 -4.98
CA ALA A 130 12.22 -8.20 -5.20
C ALA A 130 13.41 -7.45 -5.81
N ARG A 131 14.64 -7.75 -5.39
CA ARG A 131 15.86 -7.18 -5.99
C ARG A 131 16.03 -7.59 -7.45
N GLN A 132 15.77 -8.86 -7.78
CA GLN A 132 15.84 -9.34 -9.16
C GLN A 132 14.81 -8.65 -10.07
N VAL A 133 13.59 -8.44 -9.56
CA VAL A 133 12.56 -7.68 -10.27
C VAL A 133 13.02 -6.24 -10.56
N VAL A 134 13.56 -5.53 -9.56
CA VAL A 134 14.06 -4.16 -9.73
C VAL A 134 15.27 -4.10 -10.66
N SER A 135 16.10 -5.13 -10.65
CA SER A 135 17.30 -5.22 -11.50
C SER A 135 16.99 -5.58 -12.96
N CYS A 136 15.76 -5.99 -13.27
CA CYS A 136 15.37 -6.36 -14.63
C CYS A 136 15.34 -5.12 -15.55
N PRO A 137 16.15 -5.08 -16.63
CA PRO A 137 16.23 -3.93 -17.51
C PRO A 137 14.88 -3.55 -18.12
N GLY A 138 14.59 -2.24 -18.18
CA GLY A 138 13.39 -1.69 -18.81
C GLY A 138 12.09 -1.85 -18.02
N LEU A 139 12.01 -2.82 -17.09
CA LEU A 139 10.76 -3.20 -16.43
C LEU A 139 10.15 -2.05 -15.60
N LEU A 140 10.93 -1.42 -14.71
CA LEU A 140 10.43 -0.30 -13.91
C LEU A 140 10.06 0.92 -14.78
N GLY A 141 10.80 1.15 -15.87
CA GLY A 141 10.48 2.19 -16.85
C GLY A 141 9.14 1.94 -17.53
N ALA A 142 8.88 0.68 -17.95
CA ALA A 142 7.61 0.29 -18.52
C ALA A 142 6.45 0.47 -17.52
N VAL A 143 6.61 0.01 -16.28
CA VAL A 143 5.61 0.19 -15.20
C VAL A 143 5.34 1.66 -14.93
N HIS A 144 6.38 2.49 -14.82
CA HIS A 144 6.25 3.92 -14.62
C HIS A 144 5.51 4.59 -15.80
N SER A 145 5.79 4.18 -17.03
CA SER A 145 5.09 4.70 -18.21
C SER A 145 3.58 4.46 -18.14
N LEU A 146 3.11 3.33 -17.59
CA LEU A 146 1.67 3.06 -17.43
C LEU A 146 0.97 4.10 -16.55
N LEU A 147 1.68 4.59 -15.52
CA LEU A 147 1.15 5.59 -14.59
C LEU A 147 1.09 6.98 -15.22
N MET A 148 2.07 7.34 -16.04
CA MET A 148 2.12 8.66 -16.71
C MET A 148 1.06 8.81 -17.81
N HIS A 149 0.78 7.76 -18.56
CA HIS A 149 -0.22 7.79 -19.63
C HIS A 149 -1.67 7.79 -19.13
N SER A 150 -1.89 7.74 -17.82
CA SER A 150 -3.24 7.75 -17.21
C SER A 150 -3.99 9.07 -17.43
N SER A 151 -3.30 10.15 -17.81
CA SER A 151 -3.88 11.47 -18.11
C SER A 151 -4.53 11.49 -19.50
N GLY A 152 -5.71 10.86 -19.62
CA GLY A 152 -6.48 10.75 -20.86
C GLY A 152 -6.62 9.34 -21.43
N SER A 153 -6.09 8.33 -20.74
CA SER A 153 -6.30 6.93 -21.12
C SER A 153 -7.69 6.43 -20.75
N THR A 154 -8.09 5.34 -21.41
CA THR A 154 -9.30 4.56 -21.09
C THR A 154 -9.08 3.55 -19.96
N SER A 155 -7.89 3.51 -19.35
CA SER A 155 -7.53 2.48 -18.37
C SER A 155 -6.54 3.00 -17.35
N TYR A 156 -6.79 2.68 -16.08
CA TYR A 156 -5.89 2.96 -14.98
C TYR A 156 -5.33 1.65 -14.43
N TYR A 157 -4.17 1.72 -13.78
CA TYR A 157 -3.49 0.52 -13.28
C TYR A 157 -3.18 0.66 -11.79
N PRO A 158 -4.18 0.53 -10.89
CA PRO A 158 -3.93 0.39 -9.45
C PRO A 158 -2.90 -0.70 -9.13
N GLU A 159 -2.88 -1.78 -9.93
CA GLU A 159 -1.91 -2.87 -9.81
C GLU A 159 -0.47 -2.41 -9.99
N ALA A 160 -0.21 -1.38 -10.80
CA ALA A 160 1.13 -0.83 -11.00
C ALA A 160 1.59 -0.08 -9.75
N LEU A 161 0.73 0.73 -9.14
CA LEU A 161 1.03 1.39 -7.86
C LEU A 161 1.21 0.38 -6.73
N LYS A 162 0.32 -0.62 -6.66
CA LYS A 162 0.44 -1.72 -5.68
C LYS A 162 1.78 -2.45 -5.83
N PHE A 163 2.18 -2.75 -7.06
CA PHE A 163 3.46 -3.40 -7.35
C PHE A 163 4.64 -2.55 -6.84
N LEU A 164 4.68 -1.25 -7.17
CA LEU A 164 5.71 -0.34 -6.70
C LEU A 164 5.72 -0.21 -5.17
N ARG A 165 4.54 -0.09 -4.54
CA ARG A 165 4.39 -0.08 -3.08
C ARG A 165 4.96 -1.33 -2.45
N VAL A 166 4.67 -2.51 -3.01
CA VAL A 166 5.18 -3.78 -2.50
C VAL A 166 6.70 -3.80 -2.54
N LEU A 167 7.32 -3.35 -3.63
CA LEU A 167 8.79 -3.24 -3.74
C LEU A 167 9.37 -2.26 -2.72
N ILE A 168 8.76 -1.08 -2.55
CA ILE A 168 9.12 -0.09 -1.52
C ILE A 168 9.09 -0.75 -0.13
N CYS A 169 8.05 -1.54 0.17
CA CYS A 169 7.94 -2.22 1.46
C CYS A 169 9.03 -3.27 1.72
N ARG A 170 9.78 -3.73 0.72
CA ARG A 170 10.81 -4.77 0.91
C ARG A 170 12.12 -4.23 1.49
N SER A 171 12.51 -3.01 1.16
CA SER A 171 13.67 -2.36 1.79
C SER A 171 13.74 -0.86 1.50
N SER A 172 14.43 -0.12 2.36
CA SER A 172 14.72 1.30 2.13
C SER A 172 15.56 1.55 0.87
N ALA A 173 16.45 0.62 0.50
CA ALA A 173 17.26 0.73 -0.71
C ALA A 173 16.40 0.67 -1.98
N LEU A 174 15.44 -0.26 -2.04
CA LEU A 174 14.50 -0.32 -3.16
C LEU A 174 13.56 0.89 -3.17
N ALA A 175 13.17 1.38 -2.00
CA ALA A 175 12.38 2.60 -1.90
C ALA A 175 13.10 3.81 -2.51
N ASP A 176 14.41 3.95 -2.24
CA ASP A 176 15.25 5.01 -2.79
C ASP A 176 15.31 4.97 -4.32
N ILE A 177 15.60 3.80 -4.90
CA ILE A 177 15.61 3.59 -6.36
C ILE A 177 14.25 3.98 -6.97
N ILE A 178 13.16 3.46 -6.42
CA ILE A 178 11.82 3.67 -6.99
C ILE A 178 11.39 5.14 -6.90
N VAL A 179 11.70 5.80 -5.80
CA VAL A 179 11.25 7.18 -5.57
C VAL A 179 12.10 8.18 -6.34
N ASN A 180 13.43 8.03 -6.33
CA ASN A 180 14.34 9.00 -6.94
C ASN A 180 14.50 8.76 -8.44
N ASP A 181 14.69 7.52 -8.88
CA ASP A 181 15.04 7.24 -10.28
C ASP A 181 13.81 7.21 -11.19
N HIS A 182 12.63 6.94 -10.62
CA HIS A 182 11.38 6.82 -11.38
C HIS A 182 10.33 7.89 -11.02
N SER A 183 10.66 8.93 -10.23
CA SER A 183 9.78 10.09 -9.98
C SER A 183 8.34 9.75 -9.58
N VAL A 184 8.12 8.59 -8.93
CA VAL A 184 6.79 8.03 -8.64
C VAL A 184 5.95 8.98 -7.77
N LEU A 185 6.60 9.79 -6.91
CA LEU A 185 5.92 10.74 -6.05
C LEU A 185 5.12 11.80 -6.82
N GLY A 186 5.63 12.26 -7.97
CA GLY A 186 4.90 13.23 -8.79
C GLY A 186 3.56 12.68 -9.25
N THR A 187 3.54 11.44 -9.74
CA THR A 187 2.33 10.77 -10.24
C THR A 187 1.31 10.48 -9.14
N ILE A 188 1.75 9.97 -7.98
CA ILE A 188 0.82 9.70 -6.87
C ILE A 188 0.19 10.99 -6.36
N PHE A 189 0.92 12.11 -6.39
CA PHE A 189 0.43 13.42 -6.00
C PHE A 189 -0.63 13.96 -6.96
N THR A 190 -0.47 13.77 -8.26
CA THR A 190 -1.50 14.09 -9.27
C THR A 190 -2.78 13.28 -9.03
N PHE A 191 -2.67 11.99 -8.70
CA PHE A 191 -3.83 11.16 -8.36
C PHE A 191 -4.52 11.61 -7.06
N ILE A 192 -3.75 11.88 -6.00
CA ILE A 192 -4.29 12.36 -4.71
C ILE A 192 -4.95 13.73 -4.84
N ALA A 193 -4.39 14.64 -5.63
CA ALA A 193 -4.98 15.94 -5.89
C ALA A 193 -6.32 15.84 -6.65
N GLY A 194 -6.56 14.73 -7.34
CA GLY A 194 -7.77 14.51 -8.15
C GLY A 194 -7.70 15.24 -9.49
N GLU A 195 -6.49 15.47 -10.02
CA GLU A 195 -6.26 16.20 -11.28
C GLU A 195 -6.55 15.33 -12.52
N VAL A 196 -6.82 14.04 -12.34
CA VAL A 196 -7.00 13.06 -13.44
C VAL A 196 -8.28 12.26 -13.28
N GLY A 197 -8.93 11.93 -14.40
CA GLY A 197 -9.79 10.74 -14.49
C GLY A 197 -11.15 10.79 -13.82
N ALA A 198 -11.73 11.99 -13.62
CA ALA A 198 -13.02 12.15 -12.96
C ALA A 198 -14.10 11.20 -13.55
N GLY A 199 -14.72 10.40 -12.68
CA GLY A 199 -15.79 9.46 -13.06
C GLY A 199 -15.32 8.07 -13.52
N HIS A 200 -14.00 7.79 -13.56
CA HIS A 200 -13.49 6.47 -13.89
C HIS A 200 -13.66 5.47 -12.72
N PRO A 201 -14.14 4.24 -12.93
CA PRO A 201 -14.41 3.27 -11.85
C PRO A 201 -13.17 2.90 -11.03
N GLU A 202 -11.99 2.94 -11.64
CA GLU A 202 -10.73 2.58 -10.99
C GLU A 202 -10.08 3.74 -10.22
N LEU A 203 -10.58 4.97 -10.35
CA LEU A 203 -9.92 6.15 -9.79
C LEU A 203 -9.81 6.08 -8.25
N MET A 204 -10.85 5.56 -7.58
CA MET A 204 -10.81 5.36 -6.13
C MET A 204 -9.69 4.38 -5.74
N HIS A 205 -9.55 3.27 -6.47
CA HIS A 205 -8.50 2.28 -6.21
C HIS A 205 -7.09 2.86 -6.43
N VAL A 206 -6.89 3.63 -7.51
CA VAL A 206 -5.62 4.32 -7.76
C VAL A 206 -5.31 5.34 -6.65
N THR A 207 -6.32 6.09 -6.21
CA THR A 207 -6.16 7.09 -5.15
C THR A 207 -5.79 6.42 -3.82
N LEU A 208 -6.46 5.33 -3.46
CA LEU A 208 -6.13 4.55 -2.25
C LEU A 208 -4.70 3.99 -2.32
N GLU A 209 -4.32 3.35 -3.41
CA GLU A 209 -2.95 2.85 -3.58
C GLU A 209 -1.91 3.97 -3.59
N SER A 210 -2.26 5.16 -4.09
CA SER A 210 -1.39 6.35 -4.02
C SER A 210 -1.12 6.75 -2.57
N PHE A 211 -2.15 6.79 -1.71
CA PHE A 211 -1.99 7.07 -0.28
C PHE A 211 -1.14 6.01 0.42
N TYR A 212 -1.39 4.72 0.18
CA TYR A 212 -0.61 3.65 0.81
C TYR A 212 0.84 3.58 0.30
N THR A 213 1.07 3.94 -0.96
CA THR A 213 2.42 4.07 -1.52
C THR A 213 3.17 5.20 -0.84
N TRP A 214 2.55 6.38 -0.73
CA TRP A 214 3.13 7.52 -0.03
C TRP A 214 3.41 7.20 1.44
N GLN A 215 2.46 6.56 2.14
CA GLN A 215 2.66 6.09 3.50
C GLN A 215 3.91 5.20 3.62
N SER A 216 4.10 4.28 2.67
CA SER A 216 5.25 3.35 2.69
C SER A 216 6.58 4.09 2.57
N VAL A 217 6.65 5.11 1.71
CA VAL A 217 7.82 6.01 1.59
C VAL A 217 8.06 6.79 2.88
N LEU A 218 7.02 7.42 3.44
CA LEU A 218 7.11 8.15 4.71
C LEU A 218 7.54 7.27 5.87
N THR A 219 7.25 5.98 5.82
CA THR A 219 7.64 5.03 6.88
C THR A 219 9.15 4.80 6.93
N TYR A 220 9.89 5.08 5.85
CA TYR A 220 11.35 5.17 5.84
C TYR A 220 11.90 6.58 6.16
N ARG A 221 11.03 7.52 6.54
CA ARG A 221 11.37 8.96 6.76
C ARG A 221 11.84 9.68 5.51
N MET A 222 11.47 9.19 4.34
CA MET A 222 11.77 9.82 3.06
C MET A 222 10.67 10.82 2.68
N HIS A 223 11.03 11.95 2.07
CA HIS A 223 10.10 12.98 1.56
C HIS A 223 9.04 13.46 2.57
N THR A 224 9.39 13.63 3.85
CA THR A 224 8.45 14.08 4.89
C THR A 224 7.98 15.52 4.69
N ASP A 225 8.79 16.35 4.05
CA ASP A 225 8.49 17.72 3.66
C ASP A 225 7.27 17.84 2.73
N SER A 226 7.00 16.80 1.92
CA SER A 226 5.83 16.76 1.03
C SER A 226 4.49 16.87 1.77
N ILE A 227 4.43 16.51 3.07
CA ILE A 227 3.23 16.70 3.93
C ILE A 227 2.86 18.18 4.03
N SER A 228 3.85 19.07 4.13
CA SER A 228 3.59 20.52 4.21
C SER A 228 2.98 21.02 2.91
N SER A 229 3.52 20.60 1.77
CA SER A 229 3.04 20.96 0.44
C SER A 229 1.60 20.47 0.17
N PHE A 230 1.26 19.29 0.69
CA PHE A 230 -0.07 18.67 0.50
C PHE A 230 -1.08 19.00 1.61
N THR A 231 -0.70 19.80 2.60
CA THR A 231 -1.57 20.16 3.73
C THR A 231 -2.96 20.68 3.30
N PRO A 232 -3.09 21.59 2.31
CA PRO A 232 -4.41 22.07 1.88
C PRO A 232 -5.31 20.96 1.31
N VAL A 233 -4.71 20.02 0.56
CA VAL A 233 -5.43 18.87 -0.03
C VAL A 233 -5.88 17.91 1.07
N LEU A 234 -5.00 17.60 2.03
CA LEU A 234 -5.31 16.74 3.17
C LEU A 234 -6.39 17.34 4.07
N MET A 235 -6.36 18.65 4.34
CA MET A 235 -7.41 19.36 5.07
C MET A 235 -8.76 19.22 4.39
N ARG A 236 -8.83 19.47 3.07
CA ARG A 236 -10.06 19.33 2.29
C ARG A 236 -10.67 17.94 2.43
N PHE A 237 -9.84 16.88 2.37
CA PHE A 237 -10.34 15.52 2.52
C PHE A 237 -10.80 15.20 3.94
N LEU A 238 -10.08 15.64 4.97
CA LEU A 238 -10.49 15.48 6.36
C LEU A 238 -11.84 16.17 6.62
N GLU A 239 -12.00 17.41 6.15
CA GLU A 239 -13.25 18.16 6.26
C GLU A 239 -14.40 17.49 5.50
N ALA A 240 -14.15 17.02 4.28
CA ALA A 240 -15.15 16.27 3.50
C ALA A 240 -15.62 15.01 4.25
N HIS A 241 -14.68 14.25 4.80
CA HIS A 241 -15.00 13.05 5.56
C HIS A 241 -15.67 13.35 6.90
N LEU A 242 -15.40 14.50 7.52
CA LEU A 242 -16.15 14.96 8.69
C LEU A 242 -17.64 15.14 8.37
N GLY A 243 -18.02 15.42 7.12
CA GLY A 243 -19.41 15.43 6.67
C GLY A 243 -19.94 14.06 6.20
N LEU A 244 -19.14 13.34 5.40
CA LEU A 244 -19.59 12.16 4.64
C LEU A 244 -19.65 10.84 5.43
N THR A 245 -18.79 10.68 6.45
CA THR A 245 -18.66 9.39 7.15
C THR A 245 -19.63 9.30 8.34
N LEU A 246 -20.66 8.46 8.22
CA LEU A 246 -21.69 8.25 9.22
C LEU A 246 -21.71 6.78 9.67
N ALA A 247 -22.01 6.54 10.95
CA ALA A 247 -22.09 5.20 11.54
C ALA A 247 -23.06 4.27 10.79
N THR A 248 -24.11 4.87 10.22
CA THR A 248 -25.14 4.20 9.42
C THR A 248 -25.18 4.85 8.04
N GLY A 249 -24.75 4.13 6.99
CA GLY A 249 -24.99 4.54 5.59
C GLY A 249 -23.77 4.99 4.78
N SER A 250 -22.56 5.05 5.34
CA SER A 250 -21.36 5.30 4.53
C SER A 250 -21.03 4.11 3.62
N SER A 251 -20.56 4.42 2.42
CA SER A 251 -20.02 3.41 1.51
C SER A 251 -18.72 2.83 2.07
N GLY A 252 -18.39 1.58 1.71
CA GLY A 252 -17.11 0.97 2.08
C GLY A 252 -15.91 1.79 1.58
N SER A 253 -16.01 2.35 0.38
CA SER A 253 -14.98 3.20 -0.23
C SER A 253 -14.72 4.49 0.54
N ASP A 254 -15.75 5.13 1.10
CA ASP A 254 -15.55 6.36 1.90
C ASP A 254 -14.75 6.06 3.17
N LEU A 255 -15.06 4.94 3.83
CA LEU A 255 -14.35 4.50 5.02
C LEU A 255 -12.90 4.09 4.71
N GLU A 256 -12.67 3.40 3.59
CA GLU A 256 -11.31 3.05 3.14
C GLU A 256 -10.49 4.31 2.81
N HIS A 257 -11.09 5.30 2.16
CA HIS A 257 -10.43 6.55 1.84
C HIS A 257 -10.06 7.34 3.10
N ALA A 258 -10.99 7.46 4.05
CA ALA A 258 -10.71 8.05 5.36
C ALA A 258 -9.58 7.30 6.11
N ALA A 259 -9.59 5.97 6.05
CA ALA A 259 -8.55 5.13 6.66
C ALA A 259 -7.19 5.36 6.03
N ALA A 260 -7.12 5.48 4.69
CA ALA A 260 -5.89 5.72 3.96
C ALA A 260 -5.27 7.08 4.33
N ILE A 261 -6.09 8.13 4.48
CA ILE A 261 -5.63 9.46 4.91
C ILE A 261 -5.05 9.41 6.33
N LEU A 262 -5.73 8.80 7.29
CA LEU A 262 -5.18 8.67 8.65
C LEU A 262 -3.91 7.80 8.69
N SER A 263 -3.91 6.73 7.90
CA SER A 263 -2.75 5.84 7.76
C SER A 263 -1.52 6.60 7.29
N LEU A 264 -1.69 7.49 6.31
CA LEU A 264 -0.62 8.36 5.80
C LEU A 264 0.02 9.21 6.92
N LEU A 265 -0.78 9.73 7.85
CA LEU A 265 -0.28 10.58 8.94
C LEU A 265 0.38 9.79 10.07
N THR A 266 0.14 8.49 10.14
CA THR A 266 0.63 7.63 11.23
C THR A 266 2.17 7.60 11.33
N PRO A 267 2.95 7.43 10.25
CA PRO A 267 4.42 7.51 10.32
C PRO A 267 4.92 8.86 10.87
N ILE A 268 4.32 9.98 10.46
CA ILE A 268 4.72 11.32 10.90
C ILE A 268 4.48 11.48 12.41
N ALA A 269 3.31 11.05 12.88
CA ALA A 269 2.98 11.04 14.30
C ALA A 269 3.94 10.11 15.08
N ARG A 270 4.20 8.90 14.59
CA ARG A 270 5.10 7.93 15.21
C ARG A 270 6.54 8.45 15.36
N PHE A 271 7.01 9.26 14.41
CA PHE A 271 8.34 9.84 14.44
C PHE A 271 8.45 11.15 15.23
N GLY A 272 7.36 11.62 15.83
CA GLY A 272 7.35 12.85 16.63
C GLY A 272 7.52 14.12 15.79
N LEU A 273 7.26 14.07 14.48
CA LEU A 273 7.38 15.22 13.57
C LEU A 273 6.12 16.10 13.63
N LEU A 274 5.72 16.50 14.83
CA LEU A 274 4.43 17.15 15.10
C LEU A 274 4.29 18.51 14.42
N ASP A 275 5.38 19.22 14.13
CA ASP A 275 5.31 20.51 13.46
C ASP A 275 4.72 20.40 12.04
N LEU A 276 4.99 19.28 11.36
CA LEU A 276 4.39 19.00 10.05
C LEU A 276 2.88 18.70 10.15
N LEU A 277 2.42 18.16 11.27
CA LEU A 277 1.01 17.84 11.52
C LEU A 277 0.22 18.99 12.14
N ARG A 278 0.90 20.01 12.69
CA ARG A 278 0.28 21.11 13.44
C ARG A 278 -0.89 21.77 12.69
N PRO A 279 -0.82 22.04 11.38
CA PRO A 279 -1.96 22.61 10.64
C PRO A 279 -3.14 21.64 10.51
N LEU A 280 -2.87 20.34 10.39
CA LEU A 280 -3.87 19.28 10.22
C LEU A 280 -4.52 18.85 11.54
N LEU A 281 -3.84 19.11 12.66
CA LEU A 281 -4.15 18.58 13.97
C LEU A 281 -5.62 18.80 14.40
N PRO A 282 -6.23 19.99 14.25
CA PRO A 282 -7.62 20.18 14.65
C PRO A 282 -8.59 19.29 13.87
N ALA A 283 -8.41 19.18 12.55
CA ALA A 283 -9.26 18.36 11.69
C ALA A 283 -9.07 16.86 11.98
N VAL A 284 -7.82 16.42 12.16
CA VAL A 284 -7.51 15.02 12.52
C VAL A 284 -8.15 14.65 13.85
N VAL A 285 -8.04 15.50 14.87
CA VAL A 285 -8.66 15.27 16.19
C VAL A 285 -10.19 15.21 16.07
N GLN A 286 -10.81 16.15 15.36
CA GLN A 286 -12.27 16.15 15.18
C GLN A 286 -12.76 14.87 14.49
N CYS A 287 -12.09 14.45 13.42
CA CYS A 287 -12.42 13.22 12.71
C CYS A 287 -12.26 12.00 13.63
N THR A 288 -11.12 11.90 14.32
CA THR A 288 -10.80 10.80 15.24
C THR A 288 -11.83 10.69 16.37
N VAL A 289 -12.20 11.81 17.01
CA VAL A 289 -13.21 11.84 18.07
C VAL A 289 -14.58 11.44 17.53
N LYS A 290 -15.01 12.01 16.40
CA LYS A 290 -16.28 11.65 15.75
C LYS A 290 -16.36 10.15 15.49
N TRP A 291 -15.33 9.57 14.87
CA TRP A 291 -15.30 8.16 14.51
C TRP A 291 -15.23 7.24 15.71
N LEU A 292 -14.49 7.62 16.76
CA LEU A 292 -14.46 6.87 18.01
C LEU A 292 -15.84 6.87 18.68
N THR A 293 -16.52 8.02 18.74
CA THR A 293 -17.88 8.12 19.28
C THR A 293 -18.88 7.30 18.46
N GLN A 294 -18.77 7.32 17.13
CA GLN A 294 -19.59 6.47 16.25
C GLN A 294 -19.35 4.99 16.48
N LEU A 295 -18.10 4.59 16.72
CA LEU A 295 -17.72 3.21 17.02
C LEU A 295 -18.30 2.75 18.36
N LEU A 296 -18.18 3.58 19.40
CA LEU A 296 -18.68 3.28 20.74
C LEU A 296 -20.21 3.15 20.77
N ASN A 297 -20.91 3.92 19.94
CA ASN A 297 -22.37 3.92 19.85
C ASN A 297 -22.93 2.97 18.78
N ALA A 298 -22.08 2.18 18.12
CA ALA A 298 -22.54 1.20 17.13
C ALA A 298 -23.26 0.04 17.83
N ASP A 299 -24.56 -0.11 17.57
CA ASP A 299 -25.42 -1.11 18.20
C ASP A 299 -24.90 -2.55 17.95
N ARG A 300 -24.94 -3.40 18.99
CA ARG A 300 -24.47 -4.81 18.94
C ARG A 300 -25.12 -5.66 17.84
N ILE A 301 -26.26 -5.23 17.29
CA ILE A 301 -27.05 -5.97 16.29
C ILE A 301 -26.46 -5.81 14.87
N LEU A 302 -25.74 -4.72 14.58
CA LEU A 302 -25.04 -4.49 13.31
C LEU A 302 -23.74 -5.30 13.18
N VAL A 303 -23.21 -5.80 14.31
CA VAL A 303 -22.02 -6.64 14.41
C VAL A 303 -22.23 -8.03 13.78
N ASN A 304 -23.47 -8.46 13.54
CA ASN A 304 -23.76 -9.82 13.04
C ASN A 304 -24.21 -9.92 11.58
N ARG A 305 -24.52 -8.82 10.87
CA ARG A 305 -24.97 -8.84 9.46
C ARG A 305 -23.97 -8.29 8.44
N ILE A 306 -22.85 -7.72 8.90
CA ILE A 306 -21.84 -7.03 8.07
C ILE A 306 -20.43 -7.63 8.30
N VAL A 307 -20.35 -8.95 8.47
CA VAL A 307 -19.23 -9.59 9.20
C VAL A 307 -18.04 -10.02 8.35
N ALA A 308 -18.20 -10.32 7.06
CA ALA A 308 -17.11 -10.98 6.33
C ALA A 308 -16.13 -10.03 5.61
N ILE A 309 -16.57 -8.84 5.16
CA ILE A 309 -15.76 -7.97 4.27
C ILE A 309 -15.52 -6.59 4.87
N ILE A 310 -16.47 -6.05 5.63
CA ILE A 310 -16.40 -4.71 6.22
C ILE A 310 -15.76 -4.72 7.62
N TYR A 311 -15.75 -5.86 8.32
CA TYR A 311 -15.12 -5.99 9.62
C TYR A 311 -13.60 -5.73 9.60
N PRO A 312 -12.80 -6.27 8.67
CA PRO A 312 -11.36 -5.98 8.65
C PRO A 312 -11.07 -4.52 8.30
N ILE A 313 -11.86 -3.87 7.42
CA ILE A 313 -11.72 -2.44 7.08
C ILE A 313 -12.10 -1.56 8.28
N LYS A 314 -13.23 -1.84 8.94
CA LYS A 314 -13.65 -1.10 10.14
C LYS A 314 -12.69 -1.33 11.30
N LEU A 315 -12.25 -2.56 11.53
CA LEU A 315 -11.27 -2.88 12.57
C LEU A 315 -9.93 -2.23 12.26
N LYS A 316 -9.47 -2.28 11.00
CA LYS A 316 -8.29 -1.56 10.51
C LYS A 316 -8.42 -0.07 10.76
N PHE A 317 -9.54 0.52 10.38
CA PHE A 317 -9.85 1.92 10.61
C PHE A 317 -9.82 2.27 12.11
N CYS A 318 -10.39 1.44 12.97
CA CYS A 318 -10.35 1.60 14.42
C CYS A 318 -8.93 1.55 14.97
N PHE A 319 -8.12 0.57 14.54
CA PHE A 319 -6.73 0.47 14.95
C PHE A 319 -5.92 1.67 14.50
N ILE A 320 -6.12 2.15 13.27
CA ILE A 320 -5.45 3.35 12.75
C ILE A 320 -5.86 4.59 13.56
N ILE A 321 -7.14 4.76 13.87
CA ILE A 321 -7.67 5.85 14.71
C ILE A 321 -7.01 5.81 16.09
N ILE A 322 -7.04 4.65 16.76
CA ILE A 322 -6.48 4.48 18.11
C ILE A 322 -4.96 4.71 18.10
N ALA A 323 -4.24 4.14 17.14
CA ALA A 323 -2.80 4.29 17.01
C ALA A 323 -2.41 5.75 16.73
N THR A 324 -3.11 6.42 15.80
CA THR A 324 -2.87 7.84 15.49
C THR A 324 -3.14 8.71 16.71
N PHE A 325 -4.28 8.50 17.39
CA PHE A 325 -4.64 9.24 18.60
C PHE A 325 -3.60 9.04 19.72
N PHE A 326 -3.22 7.79 20.00
CA PHE A 326 -2.27 7.48 21.07
C PHE A 326 -0.88 8.05 20.76
N ASN A 327 -0.38 7.89 19.53
CA ASN A 327 0.88 8.51 19.10
C ASN A 327 0.82 10.03 19.21
N LEU A 328 -0.31 10.64 18.87
CA LEU A 328 -0.46 12.08 18.96
C LEU A 328 -0.45 12.57 20.42
N VAL A 329 -1.21 11.91 21.30
CA VAL A 329 -1.28 12.26 22.73
C VAL A 329 0.07 12.07 23.42
N THR A 330 0.74 10.95 23.17
CA THR A 330 2.06 10.66 23.77
C THR A 330 3.12 11.68 23.35
N ASN A 331 3.18 12.02 22.05
CA ASN A 331 4.14 13.01 21.57
C ASN A 331 3.80 14.43 22.04
N LEU A 332 2.51 14.81 22.10
CA LEU A 332 2.11 16.11 22.66
C LEU A 332 2.47 16.23 24.15
N GLN A 333 2.34 15.14 24.91
CA GLN A 333 2.73 15.10 26.32
C GLN A 333 4.26 15.19 26.48
N ALA A 334 5.03 14.55 25.60
CA ALA A 334 6.48 14.65 25.58
C ALA A 334 6.97 16.07 25.24
N ASP A 335 6.39 16.70 24.21
CA ASP A 335 6.68 18.08 23.80
C ASP A 335 6.31 19.11 24.89
N TRP A 336 5.22 18.84 25.62
CA TRP A 336 4.86 19.65 26.78
C TRP A 336 5.86 19.49 27.94
N SER A 337 6.33 18.26 28.19
CA SER A 337 7.28 17.98 29.28
C SER A 337 8.68 18.55 28.99
N SER A 338 9.10 18.56 27.72
CA SER A 338 10.35 19.19 27.28
C SER A 338 10.28 20.72 27.33
N SER A 339 9.16 21.33 26.92
CA SER A 339 8.98 22.78 26.99
C SER A 339 8.86 23.31 28.43
N VAL A 340 8.33 22.52 29.36
CA VAL A 340 8.28 22.87 30.80
C VAL A 340 9.64 22.76 31.48
N SER A 341 10.50 21.83 31.05
CA SER A 341 11.85 21.64 31.65
C SER A 341 12.88 22.68 31.21
N TYR A 342 12.69 23.34 30.07
CA TYR A 342 13.50 24.49 29.63
C TYR A 342 12.99 25.85 30.18
N GLY A 343 11.86 25.88 30.87
CA GLY A 343 11.22 27.09 31.39
C GLY A 343 11.34 27.29 32.90
N SER A 344 12.54 27.12 33.47
CA SER A 344 12.82 27.47 34.87
C SER A 344 13.75 28.69 34.98
N ASN A 345 13.45 29.77 34.26
CA ASN A 345 13.84 31.11 34.70
C ASN A 345 13.01 32.21 34.03
N SER A 346 12.58 33.14 34.88
CA SER A 346 11.93 34.44 34.59
C SER A 346 10.42 34.45 34.26
N GLY A 347 9.64 34.80 35.28
CA GLY A 347 8.81 36.02 35.28
C GLY A 347 7.74 36.19 34.20
N ARG A 348 6.48 36.00 34.60
CA ARG A 348 5.26 36.68 34.09
C ARG A 348 5.19 36.89 32.57
N HIS A 349 4.64 35.91 31.85
CA HIS A 349 3.62 36.22 30.85
C HIS A 349 2.54 35.15 30.77
N GLN A 350 1.32 35.62 30.93
CA GLN A 350 0.08 34.92 31.12
C GLN A 350 -0.61 34.76 29.76
N TYR A 351 -0.06 33.94 28.85
CA TYR A 351 -0.76 33.55 27.61
C TYR A 351 -0.41 32.12 27.21
N ARG A 352 -1.44 31.37 26.79
CA ARG A 352 -1.45 29.96 26.32
C ARG A 352 -1.49 28.86 27.37
N LYS A 353 -2.53 28.90 28.22
CA LYS A 353 -3.21 27.69 28.71
C LYS A 353 -4.47 27.46 27.88
N PHE A 354 -4.33 26.84 26.71
CA PHE A 354 -5.43 26.32 25.88
C PHE A 354 -4.94 24.97 25.34
N THR A 355 -5.24 23.84 25.96
CA THR A 355 -6.48 23.03 25.82
C THR A 355 -6.15 21.70 25.14
N VAL A 356 -5.54 20.78 25.90
CA VAL A 356 -5.67 19.33 25.67
C VAL A 356 -6.68 18.74 26.67
N VAL A 357 -6.87 19.40 27.82
CA VAL A 357 -7.82 18.99 28.87
C VAL A 357 -9.29 19.17 28.47
N THR A 358 -9.63 20.10 27.57
CA THR A 358 -11.03 20.31 27.16
C THR A 358 -11.52 19.30 26.10
N LEU A 359 -10.63 18.58 25.43
CA LEU A 359 -11.02 17.52 24.47
C LEU A 359 -11.45 16.22 25.16
N LEU A 360 -11.10 16.04 26.44
CA LEU A 360 -11.47 14.88 27.26
C LEU A 360 -12.62 15.18 28.25
N ASN A 361 -13.12 16.42 28.27
CA ASN A 361 -14.15 16.89 29.20
C ASN A 361 -15.48 17.26 28.51
N THR A 362 -15.85 16.57 27.44
CA THR A 362 -17.27 16.44 27.07
C THR A 362 -17.81 15.17 27.70
N SER A 363 -18.20 15.29 28.95
CA SER A 363 -18.97 14.32 29.71
C SER A 363 -20.44 14.32 29.26
N VAL A 364 -20.97 13.09 29.10
CA VAL A 364 -22.37 12.65 28.87
C VAL A 364 -22.84 12.68 27.42
#